data_AF-A0A662VK41-F1
#
_entry.id   AF-A0A662VK41-F1
#
_cell.length_a   1.000
_cell.length_b   1.000
_cell.length_c   1.000
_cell.angle_alpha   90.00
_cell.angle_beta   90.00
_cell.angle_gamma   90.00
#
_symmetry.space_group_name_H-M   'P 1'
#
loop_
_entity.id
_entity.type
_entity.pdbx_description
1 polymer ?
#
loop_
_entity_poly.entity_id
_entity_poly.type
_entity_poly.pdbx_seq_one_letter_code
_entity_poly.pdbx_strand_id
1 'polypeptide(L)'
;MDTAVIEELSKMLSDKKVVSAEELGRKAIRAILRTLKDKAADVNDGLIRDVVYSFIECPLSLKSLHFSEEVKIGDIKFYHLHTQKPEKEDFDEAYREYVISKSYLSKLEVMKDVTDRFFSEYNLENDGILRIYSNNRYRYGVFYSRIEDVYEDVDHHIETSISFDGEYVVVVPTEDRVHPFIKFFRNHSEKVRRADMKIWVVNTESKTIDPFIGYPKDFLLLKGFKNPKIASLISSLWRVEVEDLD
;
A
#
# COMPACT_ATOMS: atom_id res chain seq x y z
N MET A 1 21.77 3.52 -1.75
CA MET A 1 20.64 2.69 -1.29
C MET A 1 20.52 2.89 0.21
N ASP A 2 19.34 3.26 0.69
CA ASP A 2 19.13 3.60 2.10
C ASP A 2 19.04 2.32 2.94
N THR A 3 20.07 2.06 3.76
CA THR A 3 20.10 0.93 4.68
C THR A 3 18.93 0.94 5.66
N ALA A 4 18.29 2.10 5.89
CA ALA A 4 17.10 2.20 6.72
C ALA A 4 15.91 1.38 6.18
N VAL A 5 15.74 1.30 4.86
CA VAL A 5 14.67 0.50 4.24
C VAL A 5 14.85 -0.98 4.54
N ILE A 6 16.09 -1.47 4.43
CA ILE A 6 16.43 -2.87 4.73
C ILE A 6 16.24 -3.17 6.22
N GLU A 7 16.65 -2.25 7.09
CA GLU A 7 16.44 -2.40 8.54
C GLU A 7 14.95 -2.43 8.89
N GLU A 8 14.13 -1.57 8.28
CA GLU A 8 12.68 -1.55 8.53
C GLU A 8 12.00 -2.81 7.99
N LEU A 9 12.34 -3.25 6.78
CA LEU A 9 11.81 -4.50 6.23
C LEU A 9 12.23 -5.71 7.08
N SER A 10 13.46 -5.73 7.60
CA SER A 10 13.91 -6.80 8.50
C SER A 10 13.09 -6.85 9.80
N LYS A 11 12.67 -5.70 10.35
CA LYS A 11 11.76 -5.67 11.51
C LYS A 11 10.38 -6.23 11.16
N MET A 12 9.84 -5.88 9.99
CA MET A 12 8.56 -6.39 9.48
C MET A 12 8.55 -7.90 9.18
N LEU A 13 9.73 -8.54 9.17
CA LEU A 13 9.94 -9.95 8.90
C LEU A 13 10.58 -10.69 10.09
N SER A 14 10.72 -10.04 11.24
CA SER A 14 11.50 -10.56 12.37
C SER A 14 10.99 -11.89 12.94
N ASP A 15 9.72 -12.18 12.77
CA ASP A 15 9.03 -13.41 13.15
C ASP A 15 8.90 -14.44 12.02
N LYS A 16 9.29 -14.07 10.79
CA LYS A 16 9.15 -14.93 9.61
C LYS A 16 10.34 -15.86 9.45
N LYS A 17 10.05 -17.15 9.26
CA LYS A 17 11.06 -18.15 8.86
C LYS A 17 11.11 -18.36 7.36
N VAL A 18 9.98 -18.20 6.68
CA VAL A 18 9.79 -18.44 5.25
C VAL A 18 9.09 -17.24 4.63
N VAL A 19 9.55 -16.83 3.44
CA VAL A 19 8.99 -15.71 2.67
C VAL A 19 8.90 -16.06 1.19
N SER A 20 8.15 -15.27 0.43
CA SER A 20 8.16 -15.27 -1.04
C SER A 20 8.71 -13.95 -1.58
N ALA A 21 9.17 -13.94 -2.83
CA ALA A 21 9.63 -12.71 -3.48
C ALA A 21 8.50 -11.66 -3.59
N GLU A 22 7.27 -12.11 -3.80
CA GLU A 22 6.08 -11.26 -3.84
C GLU A 22 5.78 -10.61 -2.49
N GLU A 23 5.87 -11.37 -1.39
CA GLU A 23 5.74 -10.82 -0.03
C GLU A 23 6.81 -9.76 0.23
N LEU A 24 8.07 -10.07 -0.10
CA LEU A 24 9.18 -9.13 0.03
C LEU A 24 8.93 -7.87 -0.80
N GLY A 25 8.46 -7.99 -2.04
CA GLY A 25 8.13 -6.86 -2.91
C GLY A 25 7.05 -5.96 -2.33
N ARG A 26 5.93 -6.54 -1.87
CA ARG A 26 4.85 -5.78 -1.23
C ARG A 26 5.32 -5.09 0.06
N LYS A 27 6.02 -5.81 0.93
CA LYS A 27 6.52 -5.24 2.19
C LYS A 27 7.66 -4.23 1.98
N ALA A 28 8.46 -4.37 0.93
CA ALA A 28 9.47 -3.37 0.55
C ALA A 28 8.83 -2.04 0.17
N ILE A 29 7.73 -2.03 -0.61
CA ILE A 29 6.96 -0.82 -0.92
C ILE A 29 6.49 -0.13 0.37
N ARG A 30 5.96 -0.91 1.32
CA ARG A 30 5.55 -0.41 2.64
C ARG A 30 6.73 0.15 3.43
N ALA A 31 7.84 -0.58 3.52
CA ALA A 31 9.05 -0.16 4.23
C ALA A 31 9.66 1.13 3.65
N ILE A 32 9.61 1.30 2.32
CA ILE A 32 10.02 2.54 1.64
C ILE A 32 9.17 3.72 2.13
N LEU A 33 7.84 3.58 2.19
CA LEU A 33 6.97 4.64 2.72
C LEU A 33 7.29 4.94 4.19
N ARG A 34 7.40 3.91 5.05
CA ARG A 34 7.65 4.07 6.48
C ARG A 34 8.95 4.83 6.78
N THR A 35 9.94 4.69 5.92
CA THR A 35 11.28 5.28 6.10
C THR A 35 11.44 6.61 5.38
N LEU A 36 11.00 6.71 4.13
CA LEU A 36 11.26 7.86 3.26
C LEU A 36 10.10 8.85 3.19
N LYS A 37 8.87 8.45 3.56
CA LYS A 37 7.66 9.30 3.55
C LYS A 37 7.46 9.98 2.19
N ASP A 38 7.45 11.30 2.12
CA ASP A 38 7.31 12.09 0.89
C ASP A 38 8.47 11.86 -0.10
N LYS A 39 9.67 11.52 0.39
CA LYS A 39 10.82 11.16 -0.47
C LYS A 39 10.65 9.80 -1.16
N ALA A 40 9.62 9.02 -0.82
CA ALA A 40 9.25 7.85 -1.60
C ALA A 40 8.88 8.19 -3.05
N ALA A 41 8.61 9.47 -3.36
CA ALA A 41 8.41 9.93 -4.72
C ALA A 41 9.67 9.74 -5.58
N ASP A 42 10.87 9.89 -5.01
CA ASP A 42 12.13 9.78 -5.76
C ASP A 42 12.59 8.33 -5.97
N VAL A 43 11.80 7.37 -5.49
CA VAL A 43 12.13 5.94 -5.51
C VAL A 43 11.40 5.24 -6.64
N ASN A 44 12.16 4.63 -7.56
CA ASN A 44 11.62 3.81 -8.63
C ASN A 44 11.51 2.32 -8.24
N ASP A 45 10.86 1.55 -9.10
CA ASP A 45 10.70 0.10 -8.95
C ASP A 45 12.04 -0.68 -8.93
N GLY A 46 13.11 -0.08 -9.46
CA GLY A 46 14.46 -0.64 -9.41
C GLY A 46 14.95 -0.84 -7.97
N LEU A 47 14.67 0.12 -7.08
CA LEU A 47 15.05 -0.01 -5.67
C LEU A 47 14.30 -1.15 -4.98
N ILE A 48 13.02 -1.37 -5.31
CA ILE A 48 12.25 -2.50 -4.76
C ILE A 48 12.95 -3.80 -5.11
N ARG A 49 13.36 -3.98 -6.37
CA ARG A 49 14.05 -5.18 -6.82
C ARG A 49 15.39 -5.37 -6.11
N ASP A 50 16.15 -4.29 -5.92
CA ASP A 50 17.44 -4.35 -5.23
C ASP A 50 17.25 -4.72 -3.74
N VAL A 51 16.20 -4.19 -3.10
CA VAL A 51 15.81 -4.58 -1.72
C VAL A 51 15.38 -6.04 -1.68
N VAL A 52 14.51 -6.51 -2.58
CA VAL A 52 14.12 -7.94 -2.60
C VAL A 52 15.36 -8.82 -2.78
N TYR A 53 16.22 -8.51 -3.75
CA TYR A 53 17.45 -9.24 -4.01
C TYR A 53 18.37 -9.29 -2.78
N SER A 54 18.37 -8.24 -1.94
CA SER A 54 19.16 -8.23 -0.72
C SER A 54 18.73 -9.28 0.30
N PHE A 55 17.46 -9.64 0.33
CA PHE A 55 16.93 -10.62 1.29
C PHE A 55 17.05 -12.07 0.81
N ILE A 56 17.18 -12.32 -0.49
CA ILE A 56 17.20 -13.70 -1.04
C ILE A 56 18.55 -14.11 -1.61
N GLU A 57 19.31 -13.19 -2.20
CA GLU A 57 20.51 -13.53 -2.98
C GLU A 57 21.78 -13.01 -2.31
N CYS A 58 21.89 -11.69 -2.12
CA CYS A 58 23.11 -11.07 -1.58
C CYS A 58 22.79 -9.98 -0.56
N PRO A 59 23.02 -10.20 0.75
CA PRO A 59 22.69 -9.24 1.78
C PRO A 59 23.52 -7.97 1.61
N LEU A 60 22.82 -6.84 1.48
CA LEU A 60 23.44 -5.53 1.28
C LEU A 60 23.75 -4.81 2.62
N SER A 61 23.41 -5.44 3.74
CA SER A 61 23.68 -4.94 5.10
C SER A 61 23.82 -6.10 6.08
N LEU A 62 24.70 -5.95 7.08
CA LEU A 62 24.85 -6.91 8.19
C LEU A 62 23.60 -7.02 9.08
N LYS A 63 22.70 -6.02 9.01
CA LYS A 63 21.44 -6.02 9.74
C LYS A 63 20.27 -6.60 8.93
N SER A 64 20.53 -7.03 7.69
CA SER A 64 19.51 -7.66 6.85
C SER A 64 19.27 -9.09 7.32
N LEU A 65 18.01 -9.48 7.48
CA LEU A 65 17.68 -10.90 7.39
C LEU A 65 18.06 -11.41 5.99
N HIS A 66 18.52 -12.67 5.92
CA HIS A 66 18.92 -13.29 4.66
C HIS A 66 18.30 -14.69 4.55
N PHE A 67 17.27 -14.77 3.72
CA PHE A 67 16.53 -15.98 3.36
C PHE A 67 17.22 -16.65 2.17
N SER A 68 18.40 -17.22 2.42
CA SER A 68 19.30 -17.72 1.38
C SER A 68 18.88 -19.05 0.76
N GLU A 69 18.01 -19.82 1.43
CA GLU A 69 17.68 -21.18 1.01
C GLU A 69 16.38 -21.19 0.19
N GLU A 70 16.45 -21.58 -1.08
CA GLU A 70 15.29 -21.71 -1.97
C GLU A 70 14.61 -23.09 -1.80
N VAL A 71 13.29 -23.07 -1.61
CA VAL A 71 12.44 -24.26 -1.62
C VAL A 71 11.30 -24.06 -2.59
N LYS A 72 11.12 -25.01 -3.51
CA LYS A 72 10.03 -24.98 -4.50
C LYS A 72 8.88 -25.89 -4.07
N ILE A 73 7.67 -25.33 -3.96
CA ILE A 73 6.42 -26.07 -3.67
C ILE A 73 5.44 -25.81 -4.81
N GLY A 74 5.18 -26.83 -5.62
CA GLY A 74 4.44 -26.66 -6.88
C GLY A 74 5.18 -25.70 -7.81
N ASP A 75 4.51 -24.62 -8.24
CA ASP A 75 5.10 -23.57 -9.09
C ASP A 75 5.60 -22.35 -8.31
N ILE A 76 5.55 -22.40 -6.97
CA ILE A 76 5.89 -21.27 -6.11
C ILE A 76 7.28 -21.49 -5.51
N LYS A 77 8.09 -20.42 -5.52
CA LYS A 77 9.39 -20.37 -4.85
C LYS A 77 9.25 -19.68 -3.50
N PHE A 78 9.72 -20.36 -2.47
CA PHE A 78 9.84 -19.85 -1.12
C PHE A 78 11.31 -19.77 -0.73
N TYR A 79 11.60 -18.88 0.21
CA TYR A 79 12.94 -18.61 0.71
C TYR A 79 12.93 -18.70 2.23
N HIS A 80 13.88 -19.40 2.83
CA HIS A 80 13.99 -19.51 4.28
C HIS A 80 15.38 -19.20 4.82
N LEU A 81 15.45 -18.91 6.11
CA LEU A 81 16.72 -18.67 6.81
C LEU A 81 17.54 -19.97 6.85
N HIS A 82 18.84 -19.89 6.56
CA HIS A 82 19.76 -21.05 6.60
C HIS A 82 19.79 -21.74 7.97
N THR A 83 19.67 -20.95 9.04
CA THR A 83 19.79 -21.44 10.43
C THR A 83 18.51 -22.04 11.00
N GLN A 84 17.40 -21.96 10.27
CA GLN A 84 16.10 -22.42 10.75
C GLN A 84 15.52 -23.45 9.79
N LYS A 85 14.96 -24.52 10.36
CA LYS A 85 14.23 -25.52 9.60
C LYS A 85 12.75 -25.13 9.61
N PRO A 86 12.15 -24.78 8.45
CA PRO A 86 10.74 -24.43 8.39
C PRO A 86 9.84 -25.64 8.68
N GLU A 87 8.74 -25.37 9.35
CA GLU A 87 7.66 -26.31 9.57
C GLU A 87 6.48 -26.03 8.63
N LYS A 88 5.50 -26.93 8.63
CA LYS A 88 4.32 -26.80 7.76
C LYS A 88 3.60 -25.46 8.00
N GLU A 89 3.47 -25.06 9.26
CA GLU A 89 2.77 -23.83 9.65
C GLU A 89 3.46 -22.58 9.09
N ASP A 90 4.79 -22.58 9.02
CA ASP A 90 5.58 -21.49 8.43
C ASP A 90 5.28 -21.37 6.91
N PHE A 91 5.16 -22.50 6.20
CA PHE A 91 4.78 -22.51 4.79
C PHE A 91 3.32 -22.14 4.55
N ASP A 92 2.39 -22.58 5.40
CA ASP A 92 0.98 -22.22 5.30
C ASP A 92 0.81 -20.70 5.47
N GLU A 93 1.57 -20.08 6.37
CA GLU A 93 1.59 -18.63 6.55
C GLU A 93 2.23 -17.90 5.35
N ALA A 94 3.42 -18.34 4.91
CA ALA A 94 4.10 -17.76 3.75
C ALA A 94 3.24 -17.87 2.48
N TYR A 95 2.47 -18.95 2.33
CA TYR A 95 1.54 -19.11 1.22
C TYR A 95 0.38 -18.10 1.28
N ARG A 96 -0.19 -17.84 2.46
CA ARG A 96 -1.21 -16.80 2.63
C ARG A 96 -0.66 -15.42 2.23
N GLU A 97 0.54 -15.09 2.71
CA GLU A 97 1.22 -13.82 2.37
C GLU A 97 1.55 -13.71 0.88
N TYR A 98 1.97 -14.82 0.25
CA TYR A 98 2.19 -14.91 -1.18
C TYR A 98 0.92 -14.59 -1.97
N VAL A 99 -0.21 -15.24 -1.66
CA VAL A 99 -1.48 -15.05 -2.37
C VAL A 99 -1.93 -13.59 -2.29
N ILE A 100 -1.86 -13.01 -1.08
CA ILE A 100 -2.16 -11.60 -0.83
C ILE A 100 -1.27 -10.70 -1.69
N SER A 101 0.04 -10.94 -1.65
CA SER A 101 1.03 -10.05 -2.26
C SER A 101 0.98 -10.13 -3.77
N LYS A 102 0.84 -11.34 -4.32
CA LYS A 102 0.63 -11.56 -5.76
C LYS A 102 -0.63 -10.88 -6.27
N SER A 103 -1.75 -11.02 -5.55
CA SER A 103 -3.01 -10.36 -5.90
C SER A 103 -2.85 -8.83 -5.96
N TYR A 104 -2.22 -8.24 -4.94
CA TYR A 104 -1.94 -6.80 -4.92
C TYR A 104 -1.03 -6.36 -6.06
N LEU A 105 0.13 -7.01 -6.23
CA LEU A 105 1.10 -6.64 -7.27
C LEU A 105 0.50 -6.75 -8.68
N SER A 106 -0.37 -7.73 -8.93
CA SER A 106 -1.08 -7.87 -10.21
C SER A 106 -2.09 -6.75 -10.49
N LYS A 107 -2.62 -6.11 -9.44
CA LYS A 107 -3.59 -5.02 -9.50
C LYS A 107 -2.94 -3.64 -9.56
N LEU A 108 -1.67 -3.53 -9.14
CA LEU A 108 -0.96 -2.27 -8.99
C LEU A 108 -0.92 -1.44 -10.27
N GLU A 109 -0.57 -2.04 -11.41
CA GLU A 109 -0.52 -1.35 -12.70
C GLU A 109 -1.91 -0.86 -13.14
N VAL A 110 -2.96 -1.66 -12.92
CA VAL A 110 -4.33 -1.23 -13.20
C VAL A 110 -4.75 -0.06 -12.31
N MET A 111 -4.32 -0.04 -11.05
CA MET A 111 -4.59 1.08 -10.14
C MET A 111 -3.88 2.35 -10.62
N LYS A 112 -2.60 2.26 -11.03
CA LYS A 112 -1.86 3.38 -11.64
C LYS A 112 -2.58 3.89 -12.89
N ASP A 113 -2.96 3.01 -13.82
CA ASP A 113 -3.69 3.37 -15.05
C ASP A 113 -5.05 4.06 -14.79
N VAL A 114 -5.77 3.63 -13.76
CA VAL A 114 -7.04 4.26 -13.35
C VAL A 114 -6.78 5.65 -12.79
N THR A 115 -5.77 5.80 -11.94
CA THR A 115 -5.38 7.07 -11.35
C THR A 115 -4.85 8.05 -12.39
N ASP A 116 -4.04 7.60 -13.36
CA ASP A 116 -3.55 8.42 -14.47
C ASP A 116 -4.70 9.01 -15.29
N ARG A 117 -5.71 8.18 -15.59
CA ARG A 117 -6.91 8.65 -16.29
C ARG A 117 -7.76 9.59 -15.44
N PHE A 118 -7.80 9.39 -14.12
CA PHE A 118 -8.49 10.29 -13.20
C PHE A 118 -7.81 11.67 -13.16
N PHE A 119 -6.48 11.71 -13.21
CA PHE A 119 -5.66 12.92 -13.22
C PHE A 119 -5.24 13.36 -14.63
N SER A 120 -6.05 13.10 -15.66
CA SER A 120 -5.66 13.36 -17.07
C SER A 120 -5.33 14.83 -17.39
N GLU A 121 -5.83 15.77 -16.60
CA GLU A 121 -5.58 17.22 -16.73
C GLU A 121 -4.39 17.71 -15.86
N TYR A 122 -3.68 16.78 -15.20
CA TYR A 122 -2.52 17.04 -14.35
C TYR A 122 -1.27 16.49 -15.03
N ASN A 123 -0.12 17.09 -14.71
CA ASN A 123 1.18 16.56 -15.08
C ASN A 123 1.62 15.54 -14.04
N LEU A 124 2.15 14.40 -14.51
CA LEU A 124 2.87 13.46 -13.66
C LEU A 124 4.29 14.01 -13.43
N GLU A 125 4.52 14.64 -12.28
CA GLU A 125 5.84 15.17 -11.91
C GLU A 125 6.82 14.05 -11.58
N ASN A 126 6.33 13.00 -10.90
CA ASN A 126 7.15 11.90 -10.45
C ASN A 126 6.38 10.57 -10.49
N ASP A 127 7.02 9.55 -11.03
CA ASP A 127 6.51 8.18 -11.19
C ASP A 127 7.25 7.20 -10.26
N GLY A 128 7.47 7.61 -9.01
CA GLY A 128 8.01 6.73 -7.99
C GLY A 128 6.94 5.94 -7.24
N ILE A 129 7.34 5.34 -6.12
CA ILE A 129 6.45 4.65 -5.17
C ILE A 129 5.31 5.57 -4.72
N LEU A 130 5.62 6.84 -4.49
CA LEU A 130 4.64 7.91 -4.31
C LEU A 130 4.52 8.70 -5.61
N ARG A 131 3.44 8.50 -6.36
CA ARG A 131 3.22 9.24 -7.62
C ARG A 131 2.76 10.66 -7.34
N ILE A 132 3.35 11.63 -8.02
CA ILE A 132 3.01 13.05 -7.82
C ILE A 132 2.31 13.58 -9.07
N TYR A 133 1.05 13.98 -8.90
CA TYR A 133 0.28 14.69 -9.91
C TYR A 133 0.17 16.15 -9.53
N SER A 134 0.48 17.06 -10.45
CA SER A 134 0.35 18.49 -10.20
C SER A 134 -0.26 19.24 -11.38
N ASN A 135 -0.85 20.38 -11.05
CA ASN A 135 -1.17 21.41 -12.01
C ASN A 135 -0.78 22.77 -11.40
N ASN A 136 -1.13 23.88 -12.06
CA ASN A 136 -0.77 25.22 -11.59
C ASN A 136 -1.32 25.60 -10.20
N ARG A 137 -2.25 24.81 -9.63
CA ARG A 137 -2.97 25.15 -8.39
C ARG A 137 -2.95 24.05 -7.34
N TYR A 138 -2.89 22.79 -7.75
CA TYR A 138 -3.04 21.64 -6.86
C TYR A 138 -1.93 20.62 -7.09
N ARG A 139 -1.54 19.96 -6.01
CA ARG A 139 -0.53 18.90 -6.00
C ARG A 139 -1.05 17.73 -5.19
N TYR A 140 -0.94 16.52 -5.73
CA TYR A 140 -1.44 15.28 -5.15
C TYR A 140 -0.33 14.25 -5.07
N GLY A 141 -0.10 13.71 -3.88
CA GLY A 141 0.79 12.57 -3.65
C GLY A 141 -0.05 11.31 -3.51
N VAL A 142 0.10 10.37 -4.44
CA VAL A 142 -0.71 9.16 -4.52
C VAL A 142 0.13 7.92 -4.22
N PHE A 143 -0.20 7.24 -3.13
CA PHE A 143 0.41 5.97 -2.74
C PHE A 143 -0.57 4.83 -2.96
N TYR A 144 -0.09 3.69 -3.47
CA TYR A 144 -0.93 2.51 -3.72
C TYR A 144 -0.69 1.46 -2.63
N SER A 145 -1.78 0.88 -2.11
CA SER A 145 -1.70 -0.10 -1.03
C SER A 145 -2.94 -0.99 -0.97
N ARG A 146 -3.02 -1.87 0.02
CA ARG A 146 -4.24 -2.58 0.40
C ARG A 146 -4.84 -1.94 1.63
N ILE A 147 -6.17 -2.00 1.80
CA ILE A 147 -6.82 -1.39 2.98
C ILE A 147 -6.32 -2.00 4.31
N GLU A 148 -5.97 -3.29 4.33
CA GLU A 148 -5.36 -3.94 5.50
C GLU A 148 -3.92 -3.49 5.76
N ASP A 149 -3.14 -3.23 4.71
CA ASP A 149 -1.79 -2.67 4.86
C ASP A 149 -1.86 -1.22 5.36
N VAL A 150 -2.84 -0.42 4.88
CA VAL A 150 -3.11 0.93 5.37
C VAL A 150 -3.61 0.91 6.82
N TYR A 151 -4.36 -0.11 7.23
CA TYR A 151 -4.77 -0.30 8.62
C TYR A 151 -3.54 -0.43 9.53
N GLU A 152 -2.58 -1.27 9.14
CA GLU A 152 -1.32 -1.47 9.90
C GLU A 152 -0.41 -0.24 9.86
N ASP A 153 -0.38 0.48 8.73
CA ASP A 153 0.57 1.57 8.47
C ASP A 153 -0.05 2.97 8.64
N VAL A 154 -1.22 3.06 9.27
CA VAL A 154 -2.03 4.30 9.29
C VAL A 154 -1.25 5.51 9.84
N ASP A 155 -0.39 5.29 10.82
CA ASP A 155 0.42 6.35 11.43
C ASP A 155 1.46 6.90 10.46
N HIS A 156 2.11 6.03 9.69
CA HIS A 156 3.06 6.43 8.66
C HIS A 156 2.38 7.17 7.50
N HIS A 157 1.16 6.76 7.13
CA HIS A 157 0.35 7.47 6.15
C HIS A 157 -0.04 8.87 6.63
N ILE A 158 -0.42 9.01 7.90
CA ILE A 158 -0.73 10.31 8.52
C ILE A 158 0.51 11.20 8.59
N GLU A 159 1.66 10.66 9.00
CA GLU A 159 2.90 11.41 9.01
C GLU A 159 3.28 11.90 7.62
N THR A 160 3.08 11.06 6.60
CA THR A 160 3.30 11.42 5.19
C THR A 160 2.32 12.49 4.72
N SER A 161 1.04 12.42 5.14
CA SER A 161 0.05 13.43 4.78
C SER A 161 0.35 14.80 5.39
N ILE A 162 0.99 14.83 6.57
CA ILE A 162 1.42 16.05 7.24
C ILE A 162 2.70 16.63 6.60
N SER A 163 3.64 15.77 6.18
CA SER A 163 4.90 16.24 5.57
C SER A 163 4.77 16.64 4.10
N PHE A 164 3.79 16.08 3.39
CA PHE A 164 3.61 16.33 1.97
C PHE A 164 3.01 17.72 1.67
N ASP A 165 3.68 18.49 0.82
CA ASP A 165 3.16 19.77 0.30
C ASP A 165 2.14 19.53 -0.81
N GLY A 166 0.89 19.30 -0.40
CA GLY A 166 -0.25 19.01 -1.27
C GLY A 166 -1.30 18.14 -0.58
N GLU A 167 -2.14 17.46 -1.35
CA GLU A 167 -3.09 16.47 -0.83
C GLU A 167 -2.50 15.06 -0.93
N TYR A 168 -2.45 14.34 0.18
CA TYR A 168 -2.02 12.94 0.21
C TYR A 168 -3.21 11.99 0.08
N VAL A 169 -3.12 11.07 -0.88
CA VAL A 169 -4.17 10.09 -1.20
C VAL A 169 -3.57 8.69 -1.19
N VAL A 170 -4.19 7.79 -0.44
CA VAL A 170 -3.91 6.37 -0.54
C VAL A 170 -4.96 5.70 -1.41
N VAL A 171 -4.52 5.06 -2.49
CA VAL A 171 -5.39 4.33 -3.41
C VAL A 171 -5.32 2.84 -3.09
N VAL A 172 -6.47 2.22 -2.85
CA VAL A 172 -6.59 0.79 -2.52
C VAL A 172 -7.51 0.08 -3.51
N PRO A 173 -7.31 -1.21 -3.81
CA PRO A 173 -8.23 -1.93 -4.66
C PRO A 173 -9.52 -2.28 -3.91
N THR A 174 -10.59 -2.63 -4.63
CA THR A 174 -11.73 -3.32 -4.05
C THR A 174 -11.32 -4.69 -3.51
N GLU A 175 -11.93 -5.07 -2.39
CA GLU A 175 -11.75 -6.38 -1.74
C GLU A 175 -13.03 -7.22 -1.90
N ASP A 176 -12.89 -8.55 -1.92
CA ASP A 176 -14.04 -9.48 -2.03
C ASP A 176 -14.94 -9.44 -0.80
N ARG A 177 -14.38 -9.00 0.33
CA ARG A 177 -15.08 -8.91 1.62
C ARG A 177 -15.15 -7.46 2.05
N VAL A 178 -16.28 -7.06 2.62
CA VAL A 178 -16.47 -5.69 3.14
C VAL A 178 -15.79 -5.47 4.49
N HIS A 179 -15.51 -6.54 5.23
CA HIS A 179 -15.01 -6.49 6.61
C HIS A 179 -13.72 -5.66 6.79
N PRO A 180 -12.69 -5.74 5.92
CA PRO A 180 -11.50 -4.89 6.04
C PRO A 180 -11.81 -3.40 6.02
N PHE A 181 -12.74 -2.96 5.17
CA PHE A 181 -13.16 -1.56 5.10
C PHE A 181 -13.96 -1.14 6.32
N ILE A 182 -14.88 -1.98 6.83
CA ILE A 182 -15.62 -1.71 8.07
C ILE A 182 -14.66 -1.60 9.26
N LYS A 183 -13.73 -2.55 9.38
CA LYS A 183 -12.72 -2.56 10.45
C LYS A 183 -11.86 -1.31 10.40
N PHE A 184 -11.41 -0.90 9.21
CA PHE A 184 -10.67 0.35 9.04
C PHE A 184 -11.50 1.55 9.46
N PHE A 185 -12.74 1.64 8.99
CA PHE A 185 -13.59 2.79 9.27
C PHE A 185 -13.85 2.96 10.77
N ARG A 186 -14.21 1.87 11.47
CA ARG A 186 -14.46 1.89 12.91
C ARG A 186 -13.26 2.36 13.72
N ASN A 187 -12.06 1.90 13.37
CA ASN A 187 -10.87 2.14 14.20
C ASN A 187 -10.08 3.39 13.82
N HIS A 188 -10.13 3.83 12.55
CA HIS A 188 -9.20 4.84 12.03
C HIS A 188 -9.84 5.99 11.24
N SER A 189 -11.13 5.93 10.86
CA SER A 189 -11.72 6.95 9.98
C SER A 189 -11.62 8.37 10.54
N GLU A 190 -11.91 8.56 11.83
CA GLU A 190 -11.82 9.86 12.49
C GLU A 190 -10.38 10.38 12.55
N LYS A 191 -9.42 9.49 12.79
CA LYS A 191 -7.99 9.84 12.80
C LYS A 191 -7.52 10.32 11.43
N VAL A 192 -7.89 9.58 10.38
CA VAL A 192 -7.57 9.91 8.98
C VAL A 192 -8.19 11.24 8.55
N ARG A 193 -9.46 11.49 8.90
CA ARG A 193 -10.14 12.75 8.57
C ARG A 193 -9.49 13.96 9.22
N ARG A 194 -9.10 13.85 10.50
CA ARG A 194 -8.40 14.95 11.21
C ARG A 194 -7.06 15.29 10.57
N ALA A 195 -6.40 14.33 9.94
CA ALA A 195 -5.14 14.52 9.23
C ALA A 195 -5.27 14.99 7.77
N ASP A 196 -6.51 15.25 7.29
CA ASP A 196 -6.83 15.55 5.87
C ASP A 196 -6.28 14.52 4.85
N MET A 197 -5.99 13.31 5.34
CA MET A 197 -5.57 12.17 4.52
C MET A 197 -6.78 11.58 3.81
N LYS A 198 -6.59 11.21 2.54
CA LYS A 198 -7.65 10.67 1.69
C LYS A 198 -7.39 9.20 1.38
N ILE A 199 -8.46 8.42 1.28
CA ILE A 199 -8.41 7.03 0.85
C ILE A 199 -9.41 6.86 -0.27
N TRP A 200 -8.96 6.44 -1.44
CA TRP A 200 -9.80 6.18 -2.61
C TRP A 200 -9.71 4.71 -3.00
N VAL A 201 -10.82 4.18 -3.51
CA VAL A 201 -10.97 2.76 -3.85
C VAL A 201 -11.07 2.62 -5.36
N VAL A 202 -10.18 1.81 -5.92
CA VAL A 202 -10.19 1.43 -7.33
C VAL A 202 -10.83 0.07 -7.49
N ASN A 203 -11.86 0.00 -8.33
CA ASN A 203 -12.34 -1.28 -8.85
C ASN A 203 -11.53 -1.61 -10.11
N THR A 204 -10.63 -2.59 -10.01
CA THR A 204 -9.70 -2.93 -11.10
C THR A 204 -10.38 -3.61 -12.29
N GLU A 205 -11.54 -4.26 -12.09
CA GLU A 205 -12.30 -4.91 -13.16
C GLU A 205 -13.05 -3.90 -14.03
N SER A 206 -13.84 -3.03 -13.40
CA SER A 206 -14.60 -1.98 -14.08
C SER A 206 -13.77 -0.72 -14.34
N LYS A 207 -12.52 -0.69 -13.86
CA LYS A 207 -11.54 0.38 -14.08
C LYS A 207 -12.05 1.76 -13.64
N THR A 208 -12.72 1.80 -12.49
CA THR A 208 -13.29 3.01 -11.88
C THR A 208 -12.66 3.31 -10.53
N ILE A 209 -12.73 4.56 -10.11
CA ILE A 209 -12.28 5.02 -8.78
C ILE A 209 -13.42 5.74 -8.07
N ASP A 210 -13.51 5.55 -6.75
CA ASP A 210 -14.49 6.21 -5.88
C ASP A 210 -13.83 6.59 -4.54
N PRO A 211 -14.29 7.67 -3.89
CA PRO A 211 -13.74 8.05 -2.60
C PRO A 211 -14.28 7.13 -1.50
N PHE A 212 -13.39 6.67 -0.64
CA PHE A 212 -13.75 5.97 0.59
C PHE A 212 -13.74 6.92 1.78
N ILE A 213 -12.64 7.67 1.95
CA ILE A 213 -12.52 8.76 2.90
C ILE A 213 -11.95 9.98 2.19
N GLY A 214 -12.68 11.10 2.28
CA GLY A 214 -12.23 12.40 1.78
C GLY A 214 -12.41 12.59 0.26
N TYR A 215 -12.58 13.84 -0.13
CA TYR A 215 -12.75 14.28 -1.52
C TYR A 215 -11.62 15.23 -1.89
N PRO A 216 -11.24 15.33 -3.18
CA PRO A 216 -10.27 16.32 -3.64
C PRO A 216 -10.80 17.74 -3.39
N LYS A 217 -9.89 18.69 -3.15
CA LYS A 217 -10.20 20.12 -3.09
C LYS A 217 -10.49 20.70 -4.48
N ASP A 218 -9.99 20.09 -5.54
CA ASP A 218 -10.37 20.44 -6.91
C ASP A 218 -11.72 19.81 -7.28
N PHE A 219 -12.75 20.65 -7.40
CA PHE A 219 -14.09 20.23 -7.80
C PHE A 219 -14.14 19.61 -9.21
N LEU A 220 -13.16 19.92 -10.08
CA LEU A 220 -13.09 19.32 -11.42
C LEU A 220 -12.79 17.83 -11.38
N LEU A 221 -12.10 17.35 -10.34
CA LEU A 221 -11.81 15.92 -10.15
C LEU A 221 -13.05 15.13 -9.72
N LEU A 222 -14.09 15.78 -9.18
CA LEU A 222 -15.32 15.09 -8.76
C LEU A 222 -16.04 14.37 -9.90
N LYS A 223 -15.89 14.86 -11.15
CA LYS A 223 -16.46 14.23 -12.36
C LYS A 223 -15.80 12.88 -12.71
N GLY A 224 -14.59 12.63 -12.19
CA GLY A 224 -13.82 11.41 -12.43
C GLY A 224 -14.25 10.24 -11.55
N PHE A 225 -14.97 10.50 -10.46
CA PHE A 225 -15.52 9.44 -9.61
C PHE A 225 -16.77 8.82 -10.23
N LYS A 226 -16.93 7.51 -10.10
CA LYS A 226 -18.08 6.79 -10.66
C LYS A 226 -19.39 7.16 -9.96
N ASN A 227 -19.39 7.17 -8.63
CA ASN A 227 -20.58 7.37 -7.78
C ASN A 227 -20.28 8.19 -6.51
N PRO A 228 -19.90 9.48 -6.63
CA PRO A 228 -19.54 10.30 -5.46
C PRO A 228 -20.69 10.45 -4.45
N LYS A 229 -21.95 10.46 -4.90
CA LYS A 229 -23.12 10.58 -4.01
C LYS A 229 -23.34 9.34 -3.12
N ILE A 230 -23.08 8.14 -3.65
CA ILE A 230 -23.25 6.88 -2.91
C ILE A 230 -22.13 6.75 -1.88
N ALA A 231 -20.89 7.12 -2.22
CA ALA A 231 -19.79 7.18 -1.27
C ALA A 231 -20.09 8.10 -0.06
N SER A 232 -20.67 9.28 -0.33
CA SER A 232 -21.11 10.19 0.75
C SER A 232 -22.21 9.58 1.61
N LEU A 233 -23.16 8.86 1.02
CA LEU A 233 -24.26 8.22 1.74
C LEU A 233 -23.75 7.06 2.61
N ILE A 234 -22.88 6.20 2.07
CA ILE A 234 -22.25 5.10 2.82
C ILE A 234 -21.44 5.67 3.99
N SER A 235 -20.67 6.74 3.76
CA SER A 235 -19.93 7.42 4.84
C SER A 235 -20.85 7.99 5.93
N SER A 236 -22.11 8.34 5.61
CA SER A 236 -23.08 8.83 6.60
C SER A 236 -23.78 7.69 7.34
N LEU A 237 -24.09 6.58 6.64
CA LEU A 237 -24.73 5.40 7.24
C LEU A 237 -23.80 4.67 8.21
N TRP A 238 -22.52 4.60 7.88
CA TRP A 238 -21.51 3.98 8.75
C TRP A 238 -21.24 4.78 10.03
N ARG A 239 -21.63 6.04 10.12
CA ARG A 239 -21.59 6.78 11.39
C ARG A 239 -22.69 6.28 12.34
N VAL A 240 -23.88 6.02 11.79
CA VAL A 240 -25.06 5.60 12.57
C VAL A 240 -24.92 4.16 13.05
N GLU A 241 -24.56 3.22 12.17
CA GLU A 241 -24.43 1.80 12.54
C GLU A 241 -23.26 1.50 13.50
N VAL A 242 -22.30 2.42 13.63
CA VAL A 242 -21.17 2.26 14.57
C VAL A 242 -21.50 2.85 15.95
N GLU A 243 -22.34 3.89 16.04
CA GLU A 243 -22.86 4.41 17.31
C GLU A 243 -23.85 3.43 17.97
N ASP A 244 -24.61 2.66 17.19
CA ASP A 244 -25.61 1.68 17.70
C ASP A 244 -25.01 0.35 18.20
N LEU A 245 -23.68 0.24 18.28
CA LEU A 245 -22.96 -0.95 18.75
C LEU A 245 -22.12 -0.71 20.03
N ASP A 246 -22.24 0.48 20.64
CA ASP A 246 -21.75 0.79 22.00
C ASP A 246 -22.86 0.56 23.06
#